data_AF-A0A2N5YLX0-F1
#
_entry.id   AF-A0A2N5YLX0-F1
#
_cell.length_a   1.000
_cell.length_b   1.000
_cell.length_c   1.000
_cell.angle_alpha   90.00
_cell.angle_beta   90.00
_cell.angle_gamma   90.00
#
_symmetry.space_group_name_H-M   'P 1'
#
loop_
_entity.id
_entity.type
_entity.pdbx_description
1 polymer ?
#
loop_
_entity_poly.entity_id
_entity_poly.type
_entity_poly.pdbx_seq_one_letter_code
_entity_poly.pdbx_strand_id
1 'polypeptide(L)'
;MAKHFSKNLDLKVTLISIPILLFIYFIILGVALEMIDMPYSYEGFIAVHKSNFVLYAIEIIFVAIPIIIFISLKVFLSKNKKLIKYVDNQKKREQSLQAFANQLIDGNIEAYYEIDDSNDDNIGSSLIKLRDHLKSKQKEDSKRQKEDEQRNWSTSGQAKFGEILRQDNDNLEALSFNIVSNLVKYLDANQGGFFLINGEEEEERYFELTACYAYDRKKYNEKRIDWGDGLIGACALEMESIYLT
;
A
#
# COMPACT_ATOMS: atom_id res chain seq x y z
N MET A 1 -18.16 -27.77 10.72
CA MET A 1 -19.61 -27.80 11.06
C MET A 1 -20.51 -28.09 9.84
N ALA A 2 -20.39 -27.38 8.71
CA ALA A 2 -21.27 -27.57 7.53
C ALA A 2 -21.26 -28.97 6.87
N LYS A 3 -20.11 -29.67 6.85
CA LYS A 3 -19.96 -31.00 6.20
C LYS A 3 -20.72 -32.12 6.94
N HIS A 4 -20.90 -31.97 8.26
CA HIS A 4 -21.62 -32.91 9.10
C HIS A 4 -23.14 -32.68 9.06
N PHE A 5 -23.56 -31.43 8.79
CA PHE A 5 -24.96 -31.05 8.66
C PHE A 5 -25.53 -31.48 7.30
N SER A 6 -24.77 -31.33 6.20
CA SER A 6 -25.23 -31.71 4.85
C SER A 6 -25.42 -33.23 4.68
N LYS A 7 -24.47 -34.04 5.19
CA LYS A 7 -24.53 -35.50 5.09
C LYS A 7 -25.72 -36.08 5.87
N ASN A 8 -26.06 -35.42 6.99
CA ASN A 8 -27.23 -35.77 7.78
C ASN A 8 -28.54 -35.30 7.14
N LEU A 9 -28.53 -34.19 6.39
CA LEU A 9 -29.74 -33.66 5.76
C LEU A 9 -30.17 -34.52 4.57
N ASP A 10 -29.25 -34.88 3.67
CA ASP A 10 -29.53 -35.74 2.51
C ASP A 10 -30.13 -37.09 2.95
N LEU A 11 -29.47 -37.71 3.94
CA LEU A 11 -29.89 -39.01 4.46
C LEU A 11 -31.24 -38.93 5.19
N LYS A 12 -31.49 -37.87 5.97
CA LYS A 12 -32.76 -37.70 6.70
C LYS A 12 -33.94 -37.49 5.75
N VAL A 13 -33.80 -36.65 4.71
CA VAL A 13 -34.88 -36.39 3.75
C VAL A 13 -35.21 -37.66 2.96
N THR A 14 -34.20 -38.42 2.51
CA THR A 14 -34.42 -39.70 1.84
C THR A 14 -34.99 -40.76 2.77
N LEU A 15 -34.57 -40.83 4.05
CA LEU A 15 -35.14 -41.76 5.02
C LEU A 15 -36.59 -41.44 5.39
N ILE A 16 -36.99 -40.17 5.38
CA ILE A 16 -38.38 -39.75 5.66
C ILE A 16 -39.29 -39.99 4.44
N SER A 17 -38.79 -39.87 3.21
CA SER A 17 -39.62 -40.09 2.02
C SER A 17 -39.98 -41.56 1.78
N ILE A 18 -39.10 -42.50 2.14
CA ILE A 18 -39.33 -43.95 1.99
C ILE A 18 -40.60 -44.46 2.69
N PRO A 19 -40.83 -44.23 4.01
CA PRO A 19 -42.02 -44.74 4.69
C PRO A 19 -43.31 -44.09 4.18
N ILE A 20 -43.27 -42.81 3.78
CA ILE A 20 -44.42 -42.11 3.19
C ILE A 20 -44.79 -42.77 1.85
N LEU A 21 -43.80 -43.04 1.01
CA LEU A 21 -43.99 -43.68 -0.29
C LEU A 21 -44.49 -45.13 -0.15
N LEU A 22 -43.95 -45.89 0.80
CA LEU A 22 -44.43 -47.24 1.11
C LEU A 22 -45.89 -47.22 1.57
N PHE A 23 -46.27 -46.27 2.43
CA PHE A 23 -47.65 -46.13 2.90
C PHE A 23 -48.62 -45.87 1.75
N ILE A 24 -48.27 -44.97 0.83
CA ILE A 24 -49.07 -44.69 -0.38
C ILE A 24 -49.17 -45.94 -1.27
N TYR A 25 -48.08 -46.68 -1.47
CA TYR A 25 -48.08 -47.92 -2.23
C TYR A 25 -49.04 -48.98 -1.64
N PHE A 26 -49.03 -49.17 -0.32
CA PHE A 26 -49.95 -50.11 0.33
C PHE A 26 -51.42 -49.72 0.19
N ILE A 27 -51.75 -48.42 0.21
CA ILE A 27 -53.10 -47.94 -0.07
C ILE A 27 -53.52 -48.30 -1.51
N ILE A 28 -52.65 -48.03 -2.49
CA ILE A 28 -52.91 -48.35 -3.90
C ILE A 28 -53.13 -49.85 -4.09
N LEU A 29 -52.29 -50.67 -3.45
CA LEU A 29 -52.41 -52.13 -3.50
C LEU A 29 -53.71 -52.63 -2.87
N GLY A 30 -54.12 -52.04 -1.75
CA GLY A 30 -55.36 -52.40 -1.07
C GLY A 30 -56.61 -52.09 -1.88
N VAL A 31 -56.66 -50.91 -2.51
CA VAL A 31 -57.74 -50.55 -3.45
C VAL A 31 -57.76 -51.49 -4.65
N ALA A 32 -56.59 -51.88 -5.17
CA ALA A 32 -56.49 -52.80 -6.31
C ALA A 32 -56.98 -54.24 -5.99
N LEU A 33 -56.78 -54.70 -4.74
CA LEU A 33 -57.29 -55.99 -4.26
C LEU A 33 -58.83 -55.99 -4.15
N GLU A 34 -59.42 -54.93 -3.60
CA GLU A 34 -60.88 -54.77 -3.50
C GLU A 34 -61.56 -54.73 -4.88
N MET A 35 -60.93 -54.11 -5.88
CA MET A 35 -61.49 -54.06 -7.24
C MET A 35 -61.59 -55.42 -7.93
N ILE A 36 -60.79 -56.40 -7.53
CA ILE A 36 -60.75 -57.76 -8.12
C ILE A 36 -61.40 -58.79 -7.17
N ASP A 37 -61.99 -58.34 -6.05
CA ASP A 37 -62.63 -59.18 -5.02
C ASP A 37 -61.71 -60.29 -4.48
N MET A 38 -60.42 -59.97 -4.34
CA MET A 38 -59.41 -60.91 -3.86
C MET A 38 -59.04 -60.63 -2.40
N PRO A 39 -58.88 -61.67 -1.56
CA PRO A 39 -58.45 -61.49 -0.18
C PRO A 39 -57.03 -60.95 -0.10
N TYR A 40 -56.73 -60.19 0.95
CA TYR A 40 -55.37 -59.74 1.32
C TYR A 40 -54.46 -60.92 1.66
N SER A 41 -53.97 -61.57 0.62
CA SER A 41 -53.21 -62.82 0.67
C SER A 41 -52.13 -62.80 -0.41
N TYR A 42 -51.16 -63.71 -0.28
CA TYR A 42 -50.12 -63.87 -1.30
C TYR A 42 -50.71 -64.20 -2.68
N GLU A 43 -51.75 -65.02 -2.73
CA GLU A 43 -52.45 -65.36 -3.97
C GLU A 43 -53.17 -64.14 -4.57
N GLY A 44 -53.82 -63.33 -3.72
CA GLY A 44 -54.44 -62.06 -4.12
C GLY A 44 -53.44 -61.08 -4.72
N PHE A 45 -52.26 -60.91 -4.10
CA PHE A 45 -51.20 -60.05 -4.61
C PHE A 45 -50.75 -60.46 -6.02
N ILE A 46 -50.56 -61.76 -6.25
CA ILE A 46 -50.18 -62.29 -7.55
C ILE A 46 -51.30 -62.07 -8.59
N ALA A 47 -52.55 -62.31 -8.21
CA ALA A 47 -53.70 -62.14 -9.11
C ALA A 47 -53.84 -60.69 -9.58
N VAL A 48 -53.70 -59.73 -8.66
CA VAL A 48 -53.79 -58.29 -8.94
C VAL A 48 -52.69 -57.83 -9.91
N HIS A 49 -51.45 -58.28 -9.72
CA HIS A 49 -50.33 -57.95 -10.63
C HIS A 49 -50.45 -58.64 -11.99
N LYS A 50 -51.02 -59.84 -12.05
CA LYS A 50 -51.32 -60.53 -13.32
C LYS A 50 -52.45 -59.84 -14.09
N SER A 51 -53.44 -59.29 -13.37
CA SER A 51 -54.57 -58.58 -13.98
C SER A 51 -54.17 -57.19 -14.49
N ASN A 52 -53.30 -56.48 -13.77
CA ASN A 52 -52.96 -55.08 -14.04
C ASN A 52 -51.45 -54.86 -14.13
N PHE A 53 -50.90 -54.87 -15.35
CA PHE A 53 -49.48 -54.59 -15.60
C PHE A 53 -49.01 -53.21 -15.07
N VAL A 54 -49.93 -52.24 -14.94
CA VAL A 54 -49.64 -50.88 -14.43
C VAL A 54 -49.03 -50.90 -13.02
N LEU A 55 -49.34 -51.90 -12.19
CA LEU A 55 -48.80 -51.99 -10.83
C LEU A 55 -47.30 -52.24 -10.80
N TYR A 56 -46.75 -53.02 -11.75
CA TYR A 56 -45.30 -53.17 -11.89
C TYR A 56 -44.62 -51.85 -12.25
N ALA A 57 -45.26 -51.00 -13.05
CA ALA A 57 -44.72 -49.67 -13.37
C ALA A 57 -44.72 -48.75 -12.13
N ILE A 58 -45.77 -48.85 -11.29
CA ILE A 58 -45.88 -48.11 -10.03
C ILE A 58 -44.77 -48.52 -9.05
N GLU A 59 -44.47 -49.82 -8.90
CA GLU A 59 -43.36 -50.30 -8.06
C GLU A 59 -42.02 -49.72 -8.48
N ILE A 60 -41.73 -49.70 -9.79
CA ILE A 60 -40.50 -49.12 -10.33
C ILE A 60 -40.41 -47.63 -10.00
N ILE A 61 -41.52 -46.89 -10.12
CA ILE A 61 -41.58 -45.45 -9.79
C ILE A 61 -41.30 -45.22 -8.30
N PHE A 62 -41.90 -46.01 -7.41
CA PHE A 62 -41.71 -45.89 -5.97
C PHE A 62 -40.26 -46.16 -5.52
N VAL A 63 -39.54 -47.05 -6.21
CA VAL A 63 -38.12 -47.29 -5.96
C VAL A 63 -37.24 -46.22 -6.61
N ALA A 64 -37.60 -45.74 -7.81
CA ALA A 64 -36.82 -44.75 -8.55
C ALA A 64 -36.87 -43.36 -7.91
N ILE A 65 -38.03 -42.91 -7.40
CA ILE A 65 -38.22 -41.57 -6.84
C ILE A 65 -37.21 -41.25 -5.70
N PRO A 66 -37.04 -42.07 -4.65
CA PRO A 66 -36.06 -41.81 -3.58
C PRO A 66 -34.62 -41.70 -4.10
N ILE A 67 -34.26 -42.52 -5.08
CA ILE A 67 -32.92 -42.54 -5.69
C ILE A 67 -32.69 -41.25 -6.47
N ILE A 68 -33.67 -40.83 -7.27
CA ILE A 68 -33.63 -39.58 -8.03
C ILE A 68 -33.54 -38.38 -7.08
N ILE A 69 -34.37 -38.34 -6.03
CA ILE A 69 -34.34 -37.29 -5.00
C ILE A 69 -32.96 -37.23 -4.34
N PHE A 70 -32.40 -38.38 -3.93
CA PHE A 70 -31.09 -38.44 -3.29
C PHE A 70 -29.97 -37.92 -4.20
N ILE A 71 -29.94 -38.35 -5.47
CA ILE A 71 -28.95 -37.91 -6.46
C ILE A 71 -29.10 -36.40 -6.72
N SER A 72 -30.34 -35.93 -6.93
CA SER A 72 -30.65 -34.52 -7.18
C SER A 72 -30.20 -33.63 -6.02
N LEU A 73 -30.55 -33.99 -4.79
CA LEU A 73 -30.13 -33.28 -3.57
C LEU A 73 -28.61 -33.21 -3.46
N LYS A 74 -27.92 -34.34 -3.67
CA LYS A 74 -26.45 -34.39 -3.58
C LYS A 74 -25.77 -33.47 -4.59
N VAL A 75 -26.26 -33.44 -5.83
CA VAL A 75 -25.76 -32.54 -6.89
C VAL A 75 -26.02 -31.07 -6.52
N PHE A 76 -27.24 -30.77 -6.05
CA PHE A 76 -27.63 -29.42 -5.64
C PHE A 76 -26.77 -28.90 -4.48
N LEU A 77 -26.59 -29.69 -3.42
CA LEU A 77 -25.75 -29.32 -2.28
C LEU A 77 -24.29 -29.12 -2.68
N SER A 78 -23.76 -29.96 -3.57
CA SER A 78 -22.39 -29.81 -4.09
C SER A 78 -22.20 -28.50 -4.85
N LYS A 79 -23.15 -28.14 -5.72
CA LYS A 79 -23.15 -26.85 -6.43
C LYS A 79 -23.22 -25.67 -5.46
N ASN A 80 -24.15 -25.70 -4.51
CA ASN A 80 -24.28 -24.65 -3.49
C ASN A 80 -23.02 -24.47 -2.67
N LYS A 81 -22.35 -25.56 -2.29
CA LYS A 81 -21.08 -25.46 -1.55
C LYS A 81 -19.98 -24.76 -2.35
N LYS A 82 -19.87 -25.04 -3.64
CA LYS A 82 -18.91 -24.34 -4.53
C LYS A 82 -19.25 -22.85 -4.63
N LEU A 83 -20.54 -22.51 -4.78
CA LEU A 83 -21.01 -21.12 -4.83
C LEU A 83 -20.71 -20.37 -3.53
N ILE A 84 -20.98 -20.97 -2.36
CA ILE A 84 -20.67 -20.36 -1.07
C ILE A 84 -19.17 -20.12 -0.93
N LYS A 85 -18.32 -21.07 -1.35
CA LYS A 85 -16.86 -20.90 -1.33
C LYS A 85 -16.42 -19.76 -2.24
N TYR A 86 -17.02 -19.63 -3.42
CA TYR A 86 -16.74 -18.53 -4.34
C TYR A 86 -17.08 -17.18 -3.70
N VAL A 87 -18.29 -17.05 -3.12
CA VAL A 87 -18.72 -15.84 -2.42
C VAL A 87 -17.82 -15.49 -1.24
N ASP A 88 -17.40 -16.48 -0.44
CA ASP A 88 -16.48 -16.26 0.69
C ASP A 88 -15.10 -15.75 0.23
N ASN A 89 -14.58 -16.30 -0.86
CA ASN A 89 -13.33 -15.83 -1.46
C ASN A 89 -13.47 -14.39 -2.01
N GLN A 90 -14.59 -14.06 -2.66
CA GLN A 90 -14.85 -12.68 -3.11
C GLN A 90 -14.87 -11.71 -1.93
N LYS A 91 -15.55 -12.08 -0.83
CA LYS A 91 -15.63 -11.24 0.37
C LYS A 91 -14.26 -11.01 1.01
N LYS A 92 -13.43 -12.05 1.10
CA LYS A 92 -12.06 -11.93 1.61
C LYS A 92 -11.21 -10.98 0.77
N ARG A 93 -11.32 -11.07 -0.57
CA ARG A 93 -10.62 -10.15 -1.47
C ARG A 93 -11.11 -8.70 -1.28
N GLU A 94 -12.42 -8.50 -1.16
CA GLU A 94 -12.97 -7.17 -0.93
C GLU A 94 -12.42 -6.57 0.38
N GLN A 95 -12.36 -7.37 1.45
CA GLN A 95 -11.80 -6.95 2.73
C GLN A 95 -10.30 -6.63 2.64
N SER A 96 -9.51 -7.41 1.90
CA SER A 96 -8.08 -7.12 1.72
C SER A 96 -7.85 -5.86 0.89
N LEU A 97 -8.64 -5.62 -0.16
CA LEU A 97 -8.59 -4.38 -0.95
C LEU A 97 -8.95 -3.16 -0.11
N GLN A 98 -10.01 -3.25 0.70
CA GLN A 98 -10.39 -2.16 1.62
C GLN A 98 -9.30 -1.89 2.66
N ALA A 99 -8.72 -2.94 3.24
CA ALA A 99 -7.62 -2.79 4.19
C ALA A 99 -6.40 -2.13 3.54
N PHE A 100 -6.05 -2.53 2.31
CA PHE A 100 -4.96 -1.90 1.57
C PHE A 100 -5.25 -0.43 1.24
N ALA A 101 -6.45 -0.11 0.75
CA ALA A 101 -6.87 1.26 0.49
C ALA A 101 -6.80 2.14 1.75
N ASN A 102 -7.27 1.64 2.90
CA ASN A 102 -7.18 2.36 4.16
C ASN A 102 -5.73 2.62 4.58
N GLN A 103 -4.82 1.66 4.40
CA GLN A 103 -3.39 1.89 4.67
C GLN A 103 -2.82 3.01 3.81
N LEU A 104 -3.21 3.10 2.54
CA LEU A 104 -2.79 4.20 1.66
C LEU A 104 -3.37 5.55 2.11
N ILE A 105 -4.64 5.58 2.52
CA ILE A 105 -5.30 6.77 3.06
C ILE A 105 -4.61 7.27 4.34
N ASP A 106 -4.18 6.34 5.20
CA ASP A 106 -3.45 6.63 6.44
C ASP A 106 -1.98 7.03 6.20
N GLY A 107 -1.54 7.11 4.93
CA GLY A 107 -0.20 7.53 4.54
C GLY A 107 0.85 6.42 4.54
N ASN A 108 0.46 5.16 4.76
CA ASN A 108 1.38 4.03 4.68
C ASN A 108 1.63 3.62 3.21
N ILE A 109 2.53 4.34 2.55
CA ILE A 109 2.94 4.10 1.16
C ILE A 109 3.86 2.88 0.97
N GLU A 110 4.25 2.20 2.05
CA GLU A 110 5.03 0.95 2.02
C GLU A 110 4.13 -0.30 2.16
N ALA A 111 2.82 -0.10 2.24
CA ALA A 111 1.84 -1.18 2.32
C ALA A 111 1.99 -2.19 1.17
N TYR A 112 1.94 -3.47 1.53
CA TYR A 112 2.03 -4.59 0.59
C TYR A 112 0.66 -5.16 0.27
N TYR A 113 0.41 -5.42 -1.02
CA TYR A 113 -0.76 -6.12 -1.52
C TYR A 113 -0.28 -7.07 -2.63
N GLU A 114 -0.62 -8.35 -2.50
CA GLU A 114 -0.30 -9.38 -3.49
C GLU A 114 -1.43 -9.45 -4.51
N ILE A 115 -1.08 -9.34 -5.80
CA ILE A 115 -2.03 -9.52 -6.89
C ILE A 115 -2.25 -11.03 -7.06
N ASP A 116 -3.51 -11.45 -7.02
CA ASP A 116 -3.89 -12.81 -7.39
C ASP A 116 -3.92 -12.93 -8.92
N ASP A 117 -2.86 -13.48 -9.51
CA ASP A 117 -2.71 -13.70 -10.97
C ASP A 117 -3.86 -14.54 -11.59
N SER A 118 -4.69 -15.19 -10.78
CA SER A 118 -5.80 -16.01 -11.27
C SER A 118 -7.04 -15.20 -11.68
N ASN A 119 -7.13 -13.92 -11.29
CA ASN A 119 -8.22 -13.02 -11.65
C ASN A 119 -7.67 -11.70 -12.17
N ASP A 120 -8.33 -11.11 -13.16
CA ASP A 120 -8.04 -9.77 -13.67
C ASP A 120 -8.29 -8.70 -12.58
N ASP A 121 -7.37 -8.57 -11.62
CA ASP A 121 -7.47 -7.67 -10.46
C ASP A 121 -7.09 -6.24 -10.86
N ASN A 122 -7.94 -5.66 -11.71
CA ASN A 122 -7.82 -4.30 -12.19
C ASN A 122 -7.85 -3.28 -11.05
N ILE A 123 -8.58 -3.57 -9.97
CA ILE A 123 -8.68 -2.67 -8.80
C ILE A 123 -7.39 -2.74 -7.98
N GLY A 124 -6.93 -3.95 -7.62
CA GLY A 124 -5.69 -4.14 -6.88
C GLY A 124 -4.47 -3.55 -7.60
N SER A 125 -4.36 -3.79 -8.91
CA SER A 125 -3.30 -3.19 -9.73
C SER A 125 -3.37 -1.66 -9.80
N SER A 126 -4.58 -1.08 -9.85
CA SER A 126 -4.76 0.38 -9.80
C SER A 126 -4.36 0.97 -8.44
N LEU A 127 -4.67 0.29 -7.34
CA LEU A 127 -4.25 0.73 -6.00
C LEU A 127 -2.73 0.60 -5.80
N ILE A 128 -2.09 -0.42 -6.37
CA ILE A 128 -0.63 -0.53 -6.38
C ILE A 128 0.01 0.62 -7.16
N LYS A 129 -0.51 0.94 -8.35
CA LYS A 129 -0.03 2.11 -9.12
C LYS A 129 -0.22 3.41 -8.36
N LEU A 130 -1.33 3.56 -7.64
CA LEU A 130 -1.58 4.72 -6.77
C LEU A 130 -0.53 4.81 -5.65
N ARG A 131 -0.26 3.72 -4.94
CA ARG A 131 0.80 3.65 -3.91
C ARG A 131 2.14 4.08 -4.49
N ASP A 132 2.53 3.51 -5.62
CA ASP A 132 3.82 3.80 -6.25
C ASP A 132 3.91 5.27 -6.69
N HIS A 133 2.80 5.85 -7.18
CA HIS A 133 2.70 7.26 -7.52
C HIS A 133 2.81 8.18 -6.28
N LEU A 134 2.15 7.83 -5.18
CA LEU A 134 2.27 8.57 -3.91
C LEU A 134 3.70 8.53 -3.38
N LYS A 135 4.36 7.37 -3.47
CA LYS A 135 5.77 7.21 -3.08
C LYS A 135 6.71 8.04 -3.94
N SER A 136 6.52 8.07 -5.26
CA SER A 136 7.31 8.94 -6.13
C SER A 136 7.07 10.41 -5.83
N LYS A 137 5.81 10.81 -5.61
CA LYS A 137 5.44 12.19 -5.30
C LYS A 137 6.08 12.68 -4.01
N GLN A 138 6.02 11.88 -2.93
CA GLN A 138 6.66 12.25 -1.67
C GLN A 138 8.17 12.45 -1.82
N LYS A 139 8.84 11.60 -2.63
CA LYS A 139 10.27 11.75 -2.91
C LYS A 139 10.57 13.01 -3.72
N GLU A 140 9.77 13.31 -4.73
CA GLU A 140 9.87 14.54 -5.53
C GLU A 140 9.67 15.77 -4.67
N ASP A 141 8.63 15.79 -3.83
CA ASP A 141 8.31 16.91 -2.94
C ASP A 141 9.42 17.14 -1.92
N SER A 142 9.97 16.07 -1.34
CA SER A 142 11.12 16.17 -0.43
C SER A 142 12.37 16.73 -1.11
N LYS A 143 12.61 16.37 -2.38
CA LYS A 143 13.72 16.91 -3.17
C LYS A 143 13.50 18.39 -3.45
N ARG A 144 12.30 18.74 -3.91
CA ARG A 144 11.91 20.10 -4.24
C ARG A 144 11.99 21.01 -3.02
N GLN A 145 11.54 20.54 -1.86
CA GLN A 145 11.62 21.30 -0.61
C GLN A 145 13.07 21.66 -0.29
N LYS A 146 14.01 20.73 -0.42
CA LYS A 146 15.45 21.00 -0.20
C LYS A 146 16.02 22.00 -1.22
N GLU A 147 15.65 21.88 -2.48
CA GLU A 147 16.06 22.82 -3.53
C GLU A 147 15.51 24.23 -3.27
N ASP A 148 14.24 24.33 -2.88
CA ASP A 148 13.58 25.58 -2.53
C ASP A 148 14.21 26.20 -1.26
N GLU A 149 14.53 25.39 -0.24
CA GLU A 149 15.26 25.84 0.95
C GLU A 149 16.64 26.41 0.60
N GLN A 150 17.43 25.71 -0.23
CA GLN A 150 18.74 26.20 -0.68
C GLN A 150 18.63 27.48 -1.50
N ARG A 151 17.64 27.57 -2.40
CA ARG A 151 17.40 28.76 -3.21
C ARG A 151 16.97 29.95 -2.37
N ASN A 152 16.07 29.74 -1.41
CA ASN A 152 15.61 30.77 -0.49
C ASN A 152 16.75 31.23 0.41
N TRP A 153 17.56 30.30 0.91
CA TRP A 153 18.77 30.61 1.67
C TRP A 153 19.75 31.44 0.82
N SER A 154 20.08 31.03 -0.41
CA SER A 154 20.99 31.82 -1.26
C SER A 154 20.45 33.22 -1.57
N THR A 155 19.17 33.31 -1.93
CA THR A 155 18.50 34.59 -2.27
C THR A 155 18.45 35.54 -1.07
N SER A 156 18.09 35.03 0.10
CA SER A 156 18.04 35.81 1.34
C SER A 156 19.42 36.28 1.76
N GLY A 157 20.43 35.42 1.59
CA GLY A 157 21.83 35.77 1.80
C GLY A 157 22.27 36.91 0.89
N GLN A 158 22.06 36.79 -0.42
CA GLN A 158 22.38 37.83 -1.40
C GLN A 158 21.72 39.17 -1.07
N ALA A 159 20.43 39.16 -0.74
CA ALA A 159 19.71 40.38 -0.35
C ALA A 159 20.30 41.01 0.91
N LYS A 160 20.60 40.20 1.95
CA LYS A 160 21.20 40.67 3.20
C LYS A 160 22.58 41.28 2.98
N PHE A 161 23.45 40.62 2.22
CA PHE A 161 24.79 41.14 1.93
C PHE A 161 24.77 42.34 0.99
N GLY A 162 23.81 42.42 0.06
CA GLY A 162 23.58 43.61 -0.74
C GLY A 162 23.23 44.85 0.09
N GLU A 163 22.49 44.68 1.18
CA GLU A 163 22.19 45.76 2.13
C GLU A 163 23.42 46.12 2.98
N ILE A 164 24.18 45.12 3.47
CA ILE A 164 25.42 45.37 4.23
C ILE A 164 26.43 46.15 3.39
N LEU A 165 26.59 45.82 2.10
CA LEU A 165 27.47 46.52 1.16
C LEU A 165 27.01 47.94 0.77
N ARG A 166 25.85 48.39 1.25
CA ARG A 166 25.38 49.77 1.10
C ARG A 166 25.56 50.59 2.37
N GLN A 167 25.78 49.92 3.51
CA GLN A 167 25.98 50.52 4.81
C GLN A 167 27.48 50.69 5.07
N ASP A 168 27.88 51.80 5.69
CA ASP A 168 29.27 52.07 6.10
C ASP A 168 30.30 52.04 4.94
N ASN A 169 29.89 52.39 3.71
CA ASN A 169 30.76 52.41 2.52
C ASN A 169 31.92 53.41 2.60
N ASP A 170 31.83 54.35 3.53
CA ASP A 170 32.79 55.38 3.88
C ASP A 170 33.81 54.93 4.94
N ASN A 171 33.63 53.76 5.56
CA ASN A 171 34.58 53.16 6.50
C ASN A 171 34.83 51.68 6.18
N LEU A 172 35.92 51.42 5.47
CA LEU A 172 36.29 50.10 4.98
C LEU A 172 36.56 49.08 6.11
N GLU A 173 37.07 49.53 7.26
CA GLU A 173 37.29 48.65 8.42
C GLU A 173 35.96 48.22 9.07
N ALA A 174 35.03 49.17 9.23
CA ALA A 174 33.69 48.91 9.74
C ALA A 174 32.91 47.99 8.79
N LEU A 175 32.96 48.26 7.49
CA LEU A 175 32.34 47.42 6.46
C LEU A 175 32.92 46.00 6.48
N SER A 176 34.25 45.84 6.52
CA SER A 176 34.92 44.53 6.59
C SER A 176 34.46 43.71 7.80
N PHE A 177 34.31 44.37 8.96
CA PHE A 177 33.81 43.72 10.17
C PHE A 177 32.34 43.33 10.07
N ASN A 178 31.50 44.20 9.52
CA ASN A 178 30.07 43.93 9.32
C ASN A 178 29.85 42.76 8.36
N ILE A 179 30.64 42.68 7.28
CA ILE A 179 30.60 41.55 6.33
C ILE A 179 30.97 40.26 7.05
N VAL A 180 32.17 40.16 7.66
CA VAL A 180 32.63 38.90 8.26
C VAL A 180 31.76 38.46 9.43
N SER A 181 31.33 39.37 10.29
CA SER A 181 30.49 39.00 11.45
C SER A 181 29.11 38.50 11.02
N ASN A 182 28.49 39.12 10.01
CA ASN A 182 27.23 38.62 9.46
C ASN A 182 27.42 37.31 8.70
N LEU A 183 28.53 37.12 8.00
CA LEU A 183 28.83 35.89 7.26
C LEU A 183 29.02 34.71 8.20
N VAL A 184 29.80 34.89 9.26
CA VAL A 184 30.00 33.86 10.28
C VAL A 184 28.66 33.48 10.94
N LYS A 185 27.84 34.46 11.32
CA LYS A 185 26.50 34.21 11.88
C LYS A 185 25.54 33.55 10.87
N TYR A 186 25.61 33.93 9.60
CA TYR A 186 24.71 33.45 8.57
C TYR A 186 25.00 32.00 8.17
N LEU A 187 26.28 31.63 8.18
CA LEU A 187 26.75 30.28 7.91
C LEU A 187 26.75 29.37 9.15
N ASP A 188 26.44 29.91 10.33
CA ASP A 188 26.63 29.24 11.62
C ASP A 188 28.07 28.70 11.79
N ALA A 189 29.05 29.49 11.32
CA ALA A 189 30.46 29.15 11.38
C ALA A 189 31.06 29.53 12.74
N ASN A 190 32.17 28.89 13.12
CA ASN A 190 32.84 29.18 14.39
C ASN A 190 33.61 30.52 14.38
N GLN A 191 34.26 30.82 13.24
CA GLN A 191 35.11 31.99 13.08
C GLN A 191 35.30 32.36 11.60
N GLY A 192 35.69 33.62 11.36
CA GLY A 192 36.01 34.14 10.04
C GLY A 192 37.01 35.29 10.13
N GLY A 193 37.73 35.51 9.03
CA GLY A 193 38.68 36.60 8.83
C GLY A 193 38.47 37.25 7.48
N PHE A 194 38.62 38.58 7.41
CA PHE A 194 38.53 39.38 6.20
C PHE A 194 39.87 40.04 5.95
N PHE A 195 40.42 39.86 4.77
CA PHE A 195 41.72 40.41 4.39
C PHE A 195 41.56 41.42 3.27
N LEU A 196 42.27 42.53 3.35
CA LEU A 196 42.40 43.50 2.27
C LEU A 196 43.82 43.49 1.72
N ILE A 197 43.94 43.75 0.43
CA ILE A 197 45.23 43.90 -0.23
C ILE A 197 45.69 45.34 -0.04
N ASN A 198 46.89 45.52 0.50
CA ASN A 198 47.57 46.80 0.63
C ASN A 198 48.92 46.76 -0.11
N GLY A 199 49.41 47.93 -0.52
CA GLY A 199 50.64 48.09 -1.34
C GLY A 199 50.32 48.44 -2.80
N GLU A 200 50.95 49.49 -3.32
CA GLU A 200 50.73 49.98 -4.70
C GLU A 200 51.55 49.20 -5.74
N GLU A 201 52.79 48.84 -5.39
CA GLU A 201 53.70 48.09 -6.26
C GLU A 201 53.58 46.58 -6.06
N GLU A 202 53.80 45.81 -7.13
CA GLU A 202 53.59 44.36 -7.15
C GLU A 202 54.51 43.61 -6.17
N GLU A 203 55.71 44.14 -5.91
CA GLU A 203 56.68 43.60 -4.95
C GLU A 203 56.38 43.97 -3.49
N GLU A 204 55.48 44.94 -3.25
CA GLU A 204 55.11 45.42 -1.91
C GLU A 204 53.71 44.98 -1.48
N ARG A 205 52.99 44.22 -2.32
CA ARG A 205 51.62 43.76 -1.99
C ARG A 205 51.63 42.81 -0.80
N TYR A 206 50.69 43.02 0.11
CA TYR A 206 50.43 42.11 1.23
C TYR A 206 48.94 42.07 1.57
N PHE A 207 48.53 41.00 2.24
CA PHE A 207 47.20 40.85 2.82
C PHE A 207 47.20 41.30 4.27
N GLU A 208 46.35 42.27 4.59
CA GLU A 208 46.10 42.74 5.95
C GLU A 208 44.77 42.22 6.48
N LEU A 209 44.79 41.57 7.64
CA LEU A 209 43.58 41.15 8.36
C LEU A 209 42.87 42.37 8.94
N THR A 210 41.84 42.88 8.25
CA THR A 210 41.09 44.06 8.67
C THR A 210 39.90 43.75 9.55
N ALA A 211 39.39 42.52 9.50
CA ALA A 211 38.36 42.07 10.42
C ALA A 211 38.49 40.60 10.79
N CYS A 212 38.29 40.29 12.07
CA CYS A 212 38.17 38.92 12.56
C CYS A 212 36.99 38.80 13.53
N TYR A 213 36.17 37.79 13.32
CA TYR A 213 35.03 37.46 14.18
C TYR A 213 35.11 35.99 14.57
N ALA A 214 35.07 35.69 15.86
CA ALA A 214 35.16 34.33 16.37
C ALA A 214 34.46 34.21 17.72
N TYR A 215 33.69 33.13 17.93
CA TYR A 215 33.00 32.84 19.20
C TYR A 215 32.16 34.04 19.71
N ASP A 216 31.35 34.58 18.81
CA ASP A 216 30.45 35.71 19.07
C ASP A 216 31.05 37.02 19.57
N ARG A 217 32.33 37.27 19.24
CA ARG A 217 33.02 38.52 19.60
C ARG A 217 33.99 39.00 18.52
N LYS A 218 34.18 40.32 18.46
CA LYS A 218 35.26 40.95 17.68
C LYS A 218 36.61 40.49 18.26
N LYS A 219 37.51 40.07 17.38
CA LYS A 219 38.91 39.76 17.72
C LYS A 219 39.81 40.80 17.09
N TYR A 220 40.64 41.43 17.93
CA TYR A 220 41.68 42.34 17.49
C TYR A 220 42.97 41.53 17.34
N ASN A 221 43.17 40.99 16.14
CA ASN A 221 44.41 40.34 15.75
C ASN A 221 44.97 41.12 14.58
N GLU A 222 46.09 41.80 14.78
CA GLU A 222 46.88 42.35 13.66
C GLU A 222 47.61 41.19 13.00
N LYS A 223 47.32 40.93 11.73
CA LYS A 223 47.98 39.88 10.96
C LYS A 223 48.23 40.37 9.55
N ARG A 224 49.51 40.34 9.16
CA ARG A 224 49.98 40.55 7.80
C ARG A 224 50.43 39.22 7.21
N ILE A 225 50.10 38.99 5.95
CA ILE A 225 50.56 37.84 5.17
C ILE A 225 51.12 38.39 3.85
N ASP A 226 52.35 38.04 3.52
CA ASP A 226 52.98 38.53 2.30
C ASP A 226 52.35 37.89 1.05
N TRP A 227 52.56 38.52 -0.11
CA TRP A 227 51.97 38.04 -1.36
C TRP A 227 52.45 36.63 -1.72
N GLY A 228 51.53 35.78 -2.18
CA GLY A 228 51.81 34.40 -2.55
C GLY A 228 52.05 33.45 -1.37
N ASP A 229 51.98 33.94 -0.13
CA ASP A 229 52.32 33.15 1.05
C ASP A 229 51.10 32.44 1.68
N GLY A 230 51.27 31.14 1.98
CA GLY A 230 50.23 30.30 2.57
C GLY A 230 48.97 30.12 1.72
N LEU A 231 47.88 29.67 2.34
CA LEU A 231 46.61 29.38 1.65
C LEU A 231 45.94 30.65 1.09
N ILE A 232 46.10 31.80 1.76
CA ILE A 232 45.51 33.07 1.32
C ILE A 232 46.25 33.56 0.07
N GLY A 233 47.59 33.49 0.08
CA GLY A 233 48.39 33.81 -1.10
C GLY A 233 48.09 32.88 -2.28
N ALA A 234 48.00 31.57 -2.05
CA ALA A 234 47.63 30.61 -3.09
C ALA A 234 46.23 30.91 -3.69
N CYS A 235 45.22 31.13 -2.86
CA CYS A 235 43.86 31.48 -3.29
C CYS A 235 43.83 32.75 -4.15
N ALA A 236 44.61 33.77 -3.76
CA ALA A 236 44.68 35.02 -4.51
C ALA A 236 45.43 34.89 -5.84
N LEU A 237 46.50 34.09 -5.89
CA LEU A 237 47.26 33.82 -7.13
C LEU A 237 46.44 33.02 -8.14
N GLU A 238 45.72 32.00 -7.65
CA GLU A 238 44.90 31.12 -8.50
C GLU A 238 43.55 31.72 -8.87
N MET A 239 43.09 32.75 -8.14
CA MET A 239 41.76 33.35 -8.27
C MET A 239 40.61 32.33 -8.12
N GLU A 240 40.85 31.27 -7.37
CA GLU A 240 39.90 30.19 -7.11
C GLU A 240 39.68 29.99 -5.61
N SER A 241 38.48 29.51 -5.24
CA SER A 241 38.16 29.22 -3.85
C SER A 241 38.83 27.92 -3.40
N ILE A 242 39.56 27.96 -2.29
CA ILE A 242 40.12 26.75 -1.66
C ILE A 242 39.11 26.19 -0.66
N TYR A 243 38.70 24.94 -0.86
CA TYR A 243 37.86 24.19 0.08
C TYR A 243 38.63 23.00 0.65
N LEU A 244 38.72 22.93 1.98
CA LEU A 244 39.41 21.86 2.70
C LEU A 244 38.36 21.01 3.44
N THR A 245 38.41 19.69 3.24
CA THR A 245 37.55 18.67 3.88
C THR A 245 38.31 17.81 4.86
#